data_AF-A0A2J8REW4-F1
#
_entry.id   AF-A0A2J8REW4-F1
#
_cell.length_a   1.000
_cell.length_b   1.000
_cell.length_c   1.000
_cell.angle_alpha   90.00
_cell.angle_beta   90.00
_cell.angle_gamma   90.00
#
_symmetry.space_group_name_H-M   'P 1'
#
loop_
_entity.id
_entity.type
_entity.pdbx_description
1 polymer ?
#
loop_
_entity_poly.entity_id
_entity_poly.type
_entity_poly.pdbx_seq_one_letter_code
_entity_poly.pdbx_strand_id
1 'polypeptide(L)' 'MAMSFEWPWQYRFPPFFTLQPNVDTRQKQLAAWCSLVLSFCRLHKQSSMTVMEAQESPLFNNVKLQRILPQALPQPIHMH' A
#
# COMPACT_ATOMS: atom_id res chain seq x y z
N MET A 1 -13.85 -19.87 12.03
CA MET A 1 -14.41 -18.64 11.46
C MET A 1 -13.46 -18.14 10.38
N ALA A 2 -13.84 -18.28 9.11
CA ALA A 2 -13.04 -17.70 8.03
C ALA A 2 -13.14 -16.18 8.16
N MET A 3 -12.04 -15.51 8.50
CA MET A 3 -11.99 -14.05 8.50
C MET A 3 -12.03 -13.63 7.03
N SER A 4 -13.21 -13.30 6.53
CA SER A 4 -13.38 -12.71 5.21
C SER A 4 -12.58 -11.42 5.18
N PHE A 5 -11.46 -11.44 4.46
CA PHE A 5 -10.66 -10.25 4.26
C PHE A 5 -11.41 -9.33 3.29
N GLU A 6 -11.65 -8.10 3.72
CA GLU A 6 -12.25 -7.07 2.90
C GLU A 6 -11.23 -5.98 2.61
N TRP A 7 -11.18 -5.55 1.35
CA TRP A 7 -10.33 -4.44 0.96
C TRP A 7 -10.87 -3.14 1.56
N PRO A 8 -10.04 -2.36 2.25
CA PRO A 8 -10.47 -1.09 2.82
C PRO A 8 -10.82 -0.11 1.70
N TRP A 9 -11.73 0.84 1.98
CA TRP A 9 -12.14 1.83 0.98
C TRP A 9 -10.96 2.66 0.46
N GLN A 10 -9.94 2.87 1.29
CA GLN A 10 -8.69 3.54 0.93
C GLN A 10 -7.98 2.84 -0.24
N TYR A 11 -8.04 1.52 -0.33
CA TYR A 11 -7.47 0.76 -1.44
C TYR A 11 -8.19 1.05 -2.78
N ARG A 12 -9.43 1.55 -2.73
CA ARG A 12 -10.19 2.02 -3.90
C ARG A 12 -9.99 3.51 -4.19
N PHE A 13 -9.23 4.22 -3.35
CA PHE A 13 -9.00 5.66 -3.45
C PHE A 13 -7.65 5.92 -4.13
N PRO A 14 -7.61 6.45 -5.37
CA PRO A 14 -6.35 6.59 -6.12
C PRO A 14 -5.23 7.37 -5.40
N PRO A 15 -5.51 8.45 -4.63
CA PRO A 15 -4.48 9.15 -3.87
C PRO A 15 -3.84 8.33 -2.74
N PHE A 16 -4.45 7.22 -2.32
CA PHE A 16 -3.86 6.33 -1.31
C PHE A 16 -2.55 5.68 -1.78
N PHE A 17 -2.36 5.52 -3.10
CA PHE A 17 -1.14 5.01 -3.74
C PHE A 17 -0.10 6.11 -4.00
N THR A 18 -0.31 7.34 -3.53
CA THR A 18 0.61 8.46 -3.69
C THR A 18 0.91 9.06 -2.32
N LEU A 19 2.18 9.22 -1.97
CA LEU A 19 2.54 9.78 -0.67
C LEU A 19 1.95 11.18 -0.52
N GLN A 20 1.15 11.37 0.52
CA GLN A 20 0.47 12.65 0.73
C GLN A 20 1.47 13.71 1.23
N PRO A 21 1.43 14.94 0.68
CA PRO A 21 2.35 16.01 1.08
C PRO A 21 2.04 16.54 2.49
N ASN A 22 0.76 16.55 2.87
CA ASN A 22 0.31 16.98 4.19
C ASN A 22 0.68 15.93 5.25
N VAL A 23 1.30 16.37 6.35
CA VAL A 23 1.77 15.51 7.45
C VAL A 23 0.64 14.71 8.10
N ASP A 24 -0.48 15.35 8.43
CA ASP A 24 -1.61 14.68 9.11
C ASP A 24 -2.23 13.62 8.21
N THR A 25 -2.44 13.95 6.93
CA THR A 25 -2.96 13.02 5.93
C THR A 25 -1.96 11.88 5.68
N ARG A 26 -0.66 12.17 5.65
CA ARG A 26 0.40 11.17 5.50
C ARG A 26 0.44 10.20 6.67
N GLN A 27 0.31 10.68 7.90
CA GLN A 27 0.24 9.81 9.08
C GLN A 27 -0.96 8.86 9.00
N LYS A 28 -2.14 9.37 8.62
CA LYS A 28 -3.35 8.56 8.42
C LYS A 28 -3.16 7.54 7.29
N GLN A 29 -2.52 7.95 6.19
CA GLN A 29 -2.19 7.08 5.07
C GLN A 29 -1.28 5.93 5.50
N LEU A 30 -0.19 6.23 6.22
CA LEU A 30 0.76 5.23 6.70
C LEU A 30 0.11 4.26 7.68
N ALA A 31 -0.71 4.75 8.62
CA ALA A 31 -1.45 3.89 9.55
C ALA A 31 -2.40 2.93 8.81
N ALA A 32 -3.10 3.42 7.78
CA ALA A 32 -3.97 2.58 6.95
C ALA A 32 -3.18 1.54 6.14
N TRP A 33 -2.01 1.90 5.60
CA TRP A 33 -1.10 0.96 4.94
C TRP A 33 -0.64 -0.14 5.90
N CYS A 34 -0.20 0.21 7.11
CA CYS A 34 0.21 -0.77 8.12
C CYS A 34 -0.93 -1.75 8.44
N SER A 35 -2.14 -1.25 8.66
CA SER A 35 -3.30 -2.11 8.94
C SER A 35 -3.64 -3.03 7.78
N LEU A 36 -3.55 -2.55 6.54
CA LEU A 36 -3.81 -3.33 5.33
C LEU A 36 -2.78 -4.45 5.17
N VAL A 37 -1.49 -4.15 5.30
CA VAL A 37 -0.39 -5.11 5.21
C VAL A 37 -0.58 -6.23 6.23
N LEU A 38 -0.81 -5.89 7.51
CA LEU A 38 -0.99 -6.88 8.57
C LEU A 38 -2.20 -7.80 8.32
N SER A 39 -3.29 -7.23 7.84
CA SER A 39 -4.52 -7.98 7.53
C SER A 39 -4.31 -8.92 6.34
N PHE A 40 -3.60 -8.46 5.31
CA PHE A 40 -3.26 -9.25 4.12
C PHE A 40 -2.30 -10.40 4.47
N CYS A 41 -1.23 -10.12 5.22
CA CYS A 41 -0.30 -11.13 5.73
C CYS A 41 -1.02 -12.21 6.54
N ARG A 42 -1.97 -11.81 7.41
CA ARG A 42 -2.79 -12.73 8.20
C ARG A 42 -3.66 -13.63 7.32
N LEU A 43 -4.29 -13.08 6.27
CA LEU A 43 -5.08 -13.85 5.32
C LEU A 43 -4.24 -14.90 4.61
N HIS A 44 -3.06 -14.50 4.12
CA HIS A 44 -2.14 -15.37 3.38
C HIS A 44 -1.29 -16.29 4.28
N LYS A 45 -1.43 -16.19 5.61
CA LYS A 45 -0.60 -16.89 6.61
C LYS A 45 0.90 -16.67 6.38
N GLN A 46 1.26 -15.50 5.89
CA GLN A 46 2.64 -15.11 5.59
C GLN A 46 3.14 -14.20 6.71
N SER A 47 4.19 -14.65 7.42
CA SER A 47 4.83 -13.90 8.50
C SER A 47 6.03 -13.07 8.00
N SER A 48 6.46 -13.31 6.77
CA SER A 48 7.61 -12.67 6.13
C SER A 48 7.34 -12.55 4.64
N MET A 49 7.81 -11.46 4.03
CA MET A 49 7.83 -11.24 2.59
C MET A 49 9.06 -10.42 2.22
N THR A 50 9.61 -10.65 1.04
CA THR A 50 10.63 -9.77 0.48
C THR A 50 9.99 -8.53 -0.17
N VAL A 51 10.77 -7.47 -0.36
CA VAL A 51 10.28 -6.24 -1.02
C VAL A 51 9.83 -6.51 -2.46
N MET A 52 10.51 -7.41 -3.17
CA MET A 52 10.15 -7.77 -4.55
C MET A 52 8.80 -8.51 -4.59
N GLU A 53 8.62 -9.53 -3.75
CA GLU A 53 7.34 -10.27 -3.67
C GLU A 53 6.19 -9.34 -3.29
N ALA A 54 6.43 -8.40 -2.38
CA ALA A 54 5.44 -7.41 -1.98
C ALA A 54 5.03 -6.52 -3.17
N GLN A 55 6.00 -6.06 -3.97
CA GLN A 55 5.77 -5.16 -5.11
C GLN A 55 4.92 -5.80 -6.21
N GLU A 56 5.08 -7.09 -6.44
CA GLU A 56 4.28 -7.86 -7.41
C GLU A 56 2.93 -8.31 -6.84
N SER A 57 2.78 -8.30 -5.51
CA SER A 57 1.55 -8.70 -4.85
C SER A 57 0.41 -7.69 -5.06
N PRO A 58 -0.85 -8.15 -4.98
CA PRO A 58 -2.01 -7.26 -5.01
C PRO A 58 -2.04 -6.25 -3.84
N LEU A 59 -1.20 -6.41 -2.81
CA LEU A 59 -1.09 -5.47 -1.71
C LEU A 59 -0.65 -4.08 -2.19
N PHE A 60 0.36 -4.03 -3.05
CA PHE A 60 0.95 -2.78 -3.55
C PHE A 60 0.67 -2.54 -5.04
N ASN A 61 0.09 -3.53 -5.74
CA ASN A 61 -0.34 -3.42 -7.13
C ASN A 61 -1.86 -3.61 -7.25
N ASN A 62 -2.60 -2.51 -7.37
CA ASN A 62 -4.01 -2.54 -7.69
C ASN A 62 -4.20 -2.53 -9.21
N VAL A 63 -4.22 -3.72 -9.81
CA VAL A 63 -4.41 -3.92 -11.25
C VAL A 63 -5.74 -3.33 -11.74
N LYS A 64 -6.80 -3.38 -10.92
CA LYS A 64 -8.12 -2.82 -11.29
C LYS A 64 -8.12 -1.30 -11.36
N LEU A 65 -7.28 -0.63 -10.56
CA LEU A 65 -7.08 0.82 -10.61
C LEU A 65 -5.90 1.22 -11.51
N GLN A 66 -5.15 0.25 -12.04
CA GLN A 66 -3.87 0.47 -12.71
C GLN A 66 -2.92 1.34 -11.87
N ARG A 67 -2.84 1.07 -10.55
CA ARG A 67 -1.99 1.81 -9.62
C ARG A 67 -1.02 0.89 -8.90
N ILE A 68 0.24 1.33 -8.84
CA ILE A 68 1.32 0.66 -8.13
C ILE A 68 1.87 1.66 -7.11
N LEU A 69 2.05 1.22 -5.86
CA LEU A 69 2.83 2.00 -4.89
C LEU A 69 4.31 1.87 -5.26
N PRO A 70 5.02 2.95 -5.63
CA PRO A 70 6.40 2.86 -6.07
C PRO A 70 7.35 2.54 -4.90
N GLN A 71 8.36 1.71 -5.16
CA GLN A 71 9.38 1.30 -4.18
C GLN A 71 10.19 2.48 -3.63
N ALA A 72 10.38 3.53 -4.43
CA ALA A 72 11.08 4.74 -4.05
C ALA A 72 10.18 5.95 -4.31
N LEU A 73 10.25 6.94 -3.41
CA LEU A 73 9.72 8.26 -3.70
C LEU A 73 10.44 8.80 -4.94
N PRO A 74 9.73 9.40 -5.90
CA PRO A 74 10.40 10.15 -6.96
C PRO A 74 11.28 11.19 -6.27
N GLN A 75 12.60 11.03 -6.43
CA GLN A 75 13.55 12.03 -5.96
C GLN A 75 13.16 13.36 -6.62
N PRO A 76 13.19 14.50 -5.89
CA PRO A 76 13.03 15.79 -6.55
C PRO A 76 14.07 15.85 -7.67
N ILE A 77 13.58 16.04 -8.89
CA ILE A 77 14.39 16.25 -10.08
C ILE A 77 15.43 17.31 -9.71
N HIS A 78 16.71 16.92 -9.67
CA HIS A 78 17.80 17.88 -9.48
C HIS A 78 17.74 18.85 -10.66
N MET A 79 17.14 20.02 -10.42
CA MET A 79 17.12 21.13 -11.34
C MET A 79 18.48 21.81 -11.20
N HIS A 80 19.39 21.51 -12.13
CA HIS A 80 20.64 22.26 -12.34
C HIS A 80 20.36 23.54 -13.11
#